data_AF-A0A0N4T2I6-F1
#
_entry.id   AF-A0A0N4T2I6-F1
#
_cell.length_a   1.000
_cell.length_b   1.000
_cell.length_c   1.000
_cell.angle_alpha   90.00
_cell.angle_beta   90.00
_cell.angle_gamma   90.00
#
_symmetry.space_group_name_H-M   'P 1'
#
loop_
_entity.id
_entity.type
_entity.pdbx_description
1 polymer ?
#
loop_
_entity_poly.entity_id
_entity_poly.type
_entity_poly.pdbx_seq_one_letter_code
_entity_poly.pdbx_strand_id
1 'polypeptide(L)'
;MSDCKDCHSHSKRPSTVLVFLKHCDSIVVGNIFSCASSNYDHTQCCLANGVSGKCLEYCSAHDGVPPNYLDYLACLEYFDTIKQCFKNYLEKNPAIKP
;
A
#
# COMPACT_ATOMS: atom_id res chain seq x y z
N MET A 1 15.85 12.67 -3.87
CA MET A 1 15.18 12.77 -2.56
C MET A 1 13.78 13.42 -2.60
N SER A 2 13.19 13.72 -3.75
CA SER A 2 11.93 14.49 -3.85
C SER A 2 10.64 13.67 -3.82
N ASP A 3 10.74 12.33 -3.85
CA ASP A 3 9.60 11.45 -4.13
C ASP A 3 8.80 11.02 -2.88
N CYS A 4 9.28 11.36 -1.67
CA CYS A 4 8.65 10.99 -0.39
C CYS A 4 7.51 11.93 0.05
N LYS A 5 7.11 12.93 -0.74
CA LYS A 5 6.16 13.96 -0.32
C LYS A 5 4.75 13.83 -0.89
N ASP A 6 4.52 12.91 -1.83
CA ASP A 6 3.28 12.89 -2.59
C ASP A 6 2.45 11.63 -2.33
N CYS A 7 1.37 11.79 -1.56
CA CYS A 7 0.38 10.72 -1.37
C CYS A 7 -0.33 10.35 -2.69
N HIS A 8 -0.51 11.30 -3.61
CA HIS A 8 -1.33 11.11 -4.80
C HIS A 8 -0.65 10.27 -5.90
N SER A 9 0.56 9.78 -5.66
CA SER A 9 1.27 8.95 -6.63
C SER A 9 0.81 7.50 -6.57
N HIS A 10 -0.43 7.23 -6.98
CA HIS A 10 -0.99 5.87 -7.15
C HIS A 10 -0.34 5.06 -8.29
N SER A 11 0.63 5.65 -9.00
CA SER A 11 1.25 5.10 -10.21
C SER A 11 2.72 4.73 -9.99
N LYS A 12 3.06 4.15 -8.83
CA LYS A 12 4.39 3.57 -8.64
C LYS A 12 4.42 2.10 -9.08
N ARG A 13 5.47 1.74 -9.81
CA ARG A 13 5.80 0.34 -10.14
C ARG A 13 6.33 -0.37 -8.89
N PRO A 14 6.12 -1.70 -8.75
CA PRO A 14 6.61 -2.45 -7.59
C PRO A 14 8.12 -2.26 -7.34
N SER A 15 8.92 -2.24 -8.41
CA SER A 15 10.38 -2.00 -8.34
C SER A 15 10.76 -0.59 -7.87
N THR A 16 9.93 0.41 -8.15
CA THR A 16 10.15 1.79 -7.69
C THR A 16 9.75 1.97 -6.23
N VAL A 17 8.71 1.26 -5.76
CA VAL A 17 8.34 1.26 -4.34
C VAL A 17 9.47 0.69 -3.49
N LEU A 18 10.21 -0.29 -4.00
CA LEU A 18 11.37 -0.83 -3.29
C LEU A 18 12.45 0.22 -3.03
N VAL A 19 12.74 1.06 -4.03
CA VAL A 19 13.67 2.18 -3.90
C VAL A 19 13.13 3.20 -2.91
N PHE A 20 11.83 3.48 -2.96
CA PHE A 20 11.14 4.38 -2.05
C PHE A 20 11.24 3.91 -0.59
N LEU A 21 10.93 2.64 -0.29
CA LEU A 21 11.03 2.06 1.06
C LEU A 21 12.45 2.13 1.64
N LYS A 22 13.49 2.09 0.80
CA LYS A 22 14.88 2.22 1.24
C LYS A 22 15.32 3.66 1.53
N HIS A 23 14.67 4.64 0.90
CA HIS A 23 15.13 6.04 0.92
C HIS A 23 14.20 6.98 1.69
N CYS A 24 13.00 6.54 2.05
CA CYS A 24 12.05 7.33 2.84
C CYS A 24 11.98 6.80 4.29
N ASP A 25 11.78 7.72 5.23
CA ASP A 25 11.57 7.39 6.64
C ASP A 25 10.30 6.55 6.85
N SER A 26 10.28 5.68 7.85
CA SER A 26 9.17 4.77 8.12
C SER A 26 7.85 5.51 8.40
N ILE A 27 7.90 6.70 9.00
CA ILE A 27 6.72 7.55 9.24
C ILE A 27 6.16 8.03 7.89
N VAL A 28 7.02 8.41 6.96
CA VAL A 28 6.63 8.91 5.64
C VAL A 28 6.03 7.78 4.78
N VAL A 29 6.63 6.59 4.84
CA VAL A 29 6.09 5.39 4.20
C VAL A 29 4.70 5.06 4.72
N GLY A 30 4.52 5.08 6.05
CA GLY A 30 3.22 4.84 6.69
C GLY A 30 2.17 5.83 6.23
N ASN A 31 2.48 7.13 6.21
CA ASN A 31 1.55 8.18 5.78
C ASN A 31 1.10 8.01 4.32
N ILE A 32 2.03 7.71 3.40
CA ILE A 32 1.67 7.48 1.99
C ILE A 32 0.76 6.27 1.85
N PHE A 33 1.06 5.20 2.59
CA PHE A 33 0.25 3.99 2.53
C PHE A 33 -1.15 4.16 3.12
N SER A 34 -1.26 4.78 4.30
CA SER A 34 -2.54 5.17 4.90
C SER A 34 -3.39 6.02 3.97
N CYS A 35 -2.75 6.93 3.24
CA CYS A 35 -3.41 7.78 2.27
C CYS A 35 -3.86 6.98 1.03
N ALA A 36 -3.02 6.11 0.50
CA ALA A 36 -3.36 5.24 -0.64
C ALA A 36 -4.47 4.23 -0.32
N SER A 37 -4.52 3.73 0.92
CA SER A 37 -5.53 2.78 1.39
C SER A 37 -6.83 3.44 1.89
N SER A 38 -6.84 4.76 2.03
CA SER A 38 -7.89 5.52 2.74
C SER A 38 -8.12 5.10 4.19
N ASN A 39 -7.11 4.51 4.85
CA ASN A 39 -7.23 3.88 6.17
C ASN A 39 -8.42 2.91 6.27
N TYR A 40 -8.74 2.23 5.16
CA TYR A 40 -9.81 1.24 5.10
C TYR A 40 -9.23 -0.17 5.04
N ASP A 41 -9.92 -1.13 5.65
CA ASP A 41 -9.52 -2.54 5.63
C ASP A 41 -9.94 -3.22 4.31
N HIS A 42 -8.96 -3.54 3.47
CA HIS A 42 -9.16 -4.21 2.18
C HIS A 42 -8.95 -5.73 2.25
N THR A 43 -8.80 -6.31 3.43
CA THR A 43 -8.49 -7.74 3.62
C THR A 43 -9.49 -8.64 2.89
N GLN A 44 -10.77 -8.31 2.90
CA GLN A 44 -11.81 -9.06 2.18
C GLN A 44 -11.61 -9.04 0.66
N CYS A 45 -11.26 -7.87 0.10
CA CYS A 45 -10.95 -7.75 -1.33
C CYS A 45 -9.69 -8.53 -1.68
N CYS A 46 -8.64 -8.40 -0.86
CA CYS A 46 -7.38 -9.10 -1.05
C CYS A 46 -7.54 -10.63 -1.02
N LEU A 47 -8.25 -11.16 -0.01
CA LEU A 47 -8.56 -12.59 0.10
C LEU A 47 -9.31 -13.10 -1.14
N ALA A 48 -10.32 -12.35 -1.60
CA ALA A 48 -11.09 -12.71 -2.79
C ALA A 48 -10.26 -12.72 -4.09
N ASN A 49 -9.15 -11.97 -4.12
CA ASN A 49 -8.25 -11.89 -5.27
C ASN A 49 -6.94 -12.69 -5.07
N GLY A 50 -6.91 -13.61 -4.11
CA GLY A 50 -5.82 -14.60 -3.97
C GLY A 50 -4.63 -14.16 -3.14
N VAL A 51 -4.68 -12.99 -2.49
CA VAL A 51 -3.67 -12.62 -1.48
C VAL A 51 -3.88 -13.48 -0.25
N SER A 52 -2.79 -14.02 0.30
CA SER A 52 -2.87 -14.93 1.45
C SER A 52 -1.65 -14.83 2.36
N GLY A 53 -1.74 -15.49 3.51
CA GLY A 53 -0.66 -15.55 4.49
C GLY A 53 -0.27 -14.16 5.02
N LYS A 54 1.03 -13.94 5.18
CA LYS A 54 1.59 -12.71 5.74
C LYS A 54 1.31 -11.47 4.87
N CYS A 55 1.02 -11.66 3.58
CA CYS A 55 0.76 -10.55 2.67
C CYS A 55 -0.59 -9.85 2.92
N LEU A 56 -1.49 -10.47 3.68
CA LEU A 56 -2.75 -9.84 4.11
C LEU A 56 -2.55 -8.67 5.07
N GLU A 57 -1.42 -8.62 5.79
CA GLU A 57 -1.08 -7.48 6.66
C GLU A 57 -0.94 -6.18 5.85
N TYR A 58 -0.60 -6.28 4.55
CA TYR A 58 -0.56 -5.14 3.63
C TYR A 58 -1.94 -4.76 3.07
N CYS A 59 -3.02 -5.43 3.48
CA CYS A 59 -4.38 -5.15 3.04
C CYS A 59 -5.24 -4.43 4.08
N SER A 60 -5.03 -4.69 5.37
CA SER A 60 -5.86 -4.09 6.43
C SER A 60 -5.66 -2.58 6.56
N ALA A 61 -4.46 -2.12 6.21
CA ALA A 61 -4.05 -0.72 6.24
C ALA A 61 -4.34 0.04 7.53
N HIS A 62 -4.49 -0.69 8.64
CA HIS A 62 -4.96 -0.19 9.93
C HIS A 62 -3.81 0.33 10.80
N ASP A 63 -2.58 -0.18 10.59
CA ASP A 63 -1.39 0.14 11.39
C ASP A 63 -0.20 0.62 10.53
N GLY A 64 -0.48 1.10 9.31
CA GLY A 64 0.54 1.48 8.33
C GLY A 64 1.16 0.27 7.61
N VAL A 65 2.27 0.48 6.89
CA VAL A 65 2.99 -0.60 6.20
C VAL A 65 3.84 -1.36 7.22
N PRO A 66 3.80 -2.70 7.24
CA PRO A 66 4.76 -3.50 7.99
C PRO A 66 6.20 -3.08 7.66
N PRO A 67 7.03 -2.72 8.65
CA PRO A 67 8.33 -2.07 8.41
C PRO A 67 9.39 -3.01 7.80
N ASN A 68 9.08 -4.30 7.67
CA ASN A 68 10.02 -5.29 7.18
C ASN A 68 10.07 -5.32 5.65
N TYR A 69 11.17 -4.82 5.12
CA TYR A 69 11.48 -4.80 3.70
C TYR A 69 11.53 -6.20 3.04
N LEU A 70 11.95 -7.25 3.78
CA LEU A 70 11.99 -8.61 3.24
C LEU A 70 10.59 -9.19 3.05
N ASP A 71 9.67 -8.88 3.95
CA ASP A 71 8.26 -9.28 3.83
C ASP A 71 7.62 -8.58 2.62
N TYR A 72 7.98 -7.31 2.37
CA TYR A 72 7.53 -6.61 1.16
C TYR A 72 8.03 -7.27 -0.12
N LEU A 73 9.31 -7.68 -0.17
CA LEU A 73 9.87 -8.41 -1.29
C LEU A 73 9.13 -9.74 -1.55
N ALA A 74 8.82 -10.48 -0.49
CA ALA A 74 8.07 -11.73 -0.58
C ALA A 74 6.64 -11.52 -1.11
N CYS A 75 6.04 -10.36 -0.85
CA CYS A 75 4.69 -10.02 -1.27
C CYS A 75 4.60 -9.22 -2.58
N LEU A 76 5.70 -9.05 -3.31
CA LEU A 76 5.73 -8.25 -4.55
C LEU A 76 4.76 -8.77 -5.62
N GLU A 77 4.52 -10.08 -5.68
CA GLU A 77 3.55 -10.68 -6.62
C GLU A 77 2.11 -10.21 -6.36
N TYR A 78 1.78 -9.87 -5.11
CA TYR A 78 0.46 -9.39 -4.72
C TYR A 78 0.32 -7.87 -4.82
N PHE A 79 1.40 -7.15 -5.13
CA PHE A 79 1.43 -5.68 -5.12
C PHE A 79 0.37 -5.06 -6.04
N ASP A 80 0.23 -5.56 -7.26
CA ASP A 80 -0.78 -5.05 -8.21
C ASP A 80 -2.20 -5.36 -7.75
N THR A 81 -2.44 -6.55 -7.18
CA THR A 81 -3.73 -6.94 -6.59
C THR A 81 -4.13 -6.02 -5.44
N ILE A 82 -3.21 -5.76 -4.50
CA ILE A 82 -3.45 -4.88 -3.34
C ILE A 82 -3.78 -3.47 -3.82
N LYS A 83 -2.97 -2.92 -4.74
CA LYS A 83 -3.24 -1.60 -5.33
C LYS A 83 -4.60 -1.54 -6.03
N GLN A 84 -5.00 -2.60 -6.73
CA GLN A 84 -6.28 -2.65 -7.41
C GLN A 84 -7.44 -2.61 -6.41
N CYS A 85 -7.34 -3.32 -5.28
CA CYS A 85 -8.32 -3.24 -4.19
C CYS A 85 -8.46 -1.80 -3.66
N PHE A 86 -7.34 -1.13 -3.39
CA PHE A 86 -7.35 0.25 -2.91
C PHE A 86 -8.00 1.20 -3.94
N LYS A 87 -7.64 1.06 -5.21
CA LYS A 87 -8.22 1.84 -6.31
C LYS A 87 -9.73 1.61 -6.44
N ASN A 88 -10.18 0.36 -6.42
CA ASN A 88 -11.60 0.02 -6.55
C ASN A 88 -12.44 0.61 -5.40
N TYR A 89 -11.86 0.70 -4.21
CA TYR A 89 -12.51 1.35 -3.07
C TYR A 89 -12.63 2.86 -3.28
N LEU A 90 -11.56 3.52 -3.74
CA LEU A 90 -11.52 4.96 -4.03
C LEU A 90 -12.45 5.39 -5.19
N GLU A 91 -12.73 4.49 -6.13
CA GLU A 91 -13.72 4.76 -7.20
C GLU A 91 -15.16 4.79 -6.66
N LYS A 92 -15.43 4.09 -5.55
CA LYS A 92 -16.77 3.95 -4.97
C LYS A 92 -16.99 4.79 -3.71
N ASN A 93 -15.91 5.25 -3.09
CA ASN A 93 -15.92 6.07 -1.90
C ASN A 93 -15.08 7.32 -2.20
N PRO A 94 -15.61 8.54 -2.03
CA PRO A 94 -14.82 9.74 -2.24
C PRO A 94 -13.57 9.66 -1.38
N ALA A 95 -12.40 9.79 -2.02
CA ALA A 95 -11.12 9.85 -1.32
C ALA A 95 -11.25 10.84 -0.16
N ILE A 96 -10.91 10.41 1.05
CA ILE A 96 -10.84 11.31 2.20
C ILE A 96 -9.74 12.33 1.83
N LYS A 97 -10.17 13.53 1.40
CA LYS A 97 -9.26 14.64 1.17
C LYS A 97 -8.70 15.04 2.54
N PRO A 98 -7.38 15.07 2.73
CA PRO A 98 -6.78 15.77 3.85
C PRO A 98 -7.07 17.27 3.79
#